data_AF-A0A7C7L5K3-F1
#
_entry.id   AF-A0A7C7L5K3-F1
#
_cell.length_a   1.000
_cell.length_b   1.000
_cell.length_c   1.000
_cell.angle_alpha   90.00
_cell.angle_beta   90.00
_cell.angle_gamma   90.00
#
_symmetry.space_group_name_H-M   'P 1'
#
loop_
_entity.id
_entity.type
_entity.pdbx_description
1 polymer ?
#
loop_
_entity_poly.entity_id
_entity_poly.type
_entity_poly.pdbx_seq_one_letter_code
_entity_poly.pdbx_strand_id
1 'polypeptide(L)'
;MLIAHIFLGLFCAQNLSEYVQVYEGNMPLVLSAPHDGHEKPKSMVDRKEGVKVRDSGVRTIALQLADQIELRCGRRPYVVTTTLHRIKCDMNREIGEAAQGDKDAEAVWQVYHDALAAASEAAQQYGDGQILFLDIHGHGHPNDWIEVGHAAPLDGSEWISGETSVGAYLTAQGFKAVPSPDIPDPGDEKYFNGGYITRHYRSDAVRTIQFELSGPMRKEDKRHDTARRIADALSEFIPTHFVMPKFELEVNEVTKQNEYKSFYKIFNRAVDVFGLTVFADKKATEAKLIHQAWVMYQYLDNDQNGFVD
;
A
#
# COMPACT_ATOMS: atom_id res chain seq x y z
N MET A 1 -51.96 34.47 10.37
CA MET A 1 -51.18 33.98 11.52
C MET A 1 -50.24 32.91 11.00
N LEU A 2 -48.96 33.03 11.35
CA LEU A 2 -47.79 32.43 10.70
C LEU A 2 -47.79 30.87 10.75
N ILE A 3 -47.65 30.18 9.61
CA ILE A 3 -47.30 28.76 9.57
C ILE A 3 -45.81 28.65 9.29
N ALA A 4 -45.04 28.33 10.33
CA ALA A 4 -43.62 28.03 10.25
C ALA A 4 -43.43 26.70 9.52
N HIS A 5 -42.77 26.73 8.35
CA HIS A 5 -42.24 25.54 7.71
C HIS A 5 -40.88 25.24 8.33
N ILE A 6 -40.85 24.20 9.17
CA ILE A 6 -39.64 23.60 9.71
C ILE A 6 -38.92 22.91 8.54
N PHE A 7 -37.76 23.43 8.15
CA PHE A 7 -36.79 22.68 7.36
C PHE A 7 -36.18 21.60 8.26
N LEU A 8 -36.71 20.38 8.20
CA LEU A 8 -36.01 19.21 8.70
C LEU A 8 -34.92 18.88 7.68
N GLY A 9 -33.66 19.16 8.03
CA GLY A 9 -32.52 18.78 7.23
C GLY A 9 -32.50 17.25 7.04
N LEU A 10 -32.48 16.81 5.78
CA LEU A 10 -32.07 15.45 5.46
C LEU A 10 -30.61 15.29 5.91
N PHE A 11 -30.40 14.61 7.03
CA PHE A 11 -29.14 13.91 7.23
C PHE A 11 -29.09 12.81 6.17
N CYS A 12 -28.31 13.00 5.10
CA CYS A 12 -27.87 11.88 4.30
C CYS A 12 -27.07 10.96 5.22
N ALA A 13 -27.57 9.76 5.48
CA ALA A 13 -26.78 8.71 6.10
C ALA A 13 -25.60 8.43 5.17
N GLN A 14 -24.38 8.77 5.61
CA GLN A 14 -23.16 8.42 4.91
C GLN A 14 -23.09 6.89 4.82
N ASN A 15 -22.80 6.35 3.63
CA ASN A 15 -22.70 4.91 3.48
C ASN A 15 -21.45 4.45 4.25
N LEU A 16 -21.60 3.49 5.16
CA LEU A 16 -20.52 3.02 6.03
C LEU A 16 -19.30 2.50 5.25
N SER A 17 -19.50 2.00 4.02
CA SER A 17 -18.41 1.56 3.16
C SER A 17 -17.52 2.71 2.68
N GLU A 18 -17.99 3.96 2.67
CA GLU A 18 -17.22 5.12 2.22
C GLU A 18 -16.04 5.44 3.14
N TYR A 19 -16.10 5.01 4.41
CA TYR A 19 -14.98 5.14 5.33
C TYR A 19 -13.77 4.27 4.95
N VAL A 20 -13.96 3.24 4.13
CA VAL A 20 -12.90 2.34 3.69
C VAL A 20 -12.51 2.74 2.27
N GLN A 21 -11.21 2.90 2.04
CA GLN A 21 -10.66 3.34 0.76
C GLN A 21 -9.77 2.22 0.25
N VAL A 22 -10.16 1.67 -0.90
CA VAL A 22 -9.45 0.59 -1.59
C VAL A 22 -8.91 1.14 -2.90
N TYR A 23 -7.63 0.92 -3.14
CA TYR A 23 -6.96 1.21 -4.39
C TYR A 23 -6.47 -0.12 -4.95
N GLU A 24 -6.93 -0.47 -6.15
CA GLU A 24 -6.51 -1.70 -6.81
C GLU A 24 -5.03 -1.64 -7.22
N GLY A 25 -4.41 -2.81 -7.26
CA GLY A 25 -3.02 -2.99 -7.64
C GLY A 25 -2.85 -4.14 -8.62
N ASN A 26 -1.62 -4.35 -9.07
CA ASN A 26 -1.25 -5.37 -10.05
C ASN A 26 0.14 -5.99 -9.75
N MET A 27 0.49 -6.11 -8.48
CA MET A 27 1.73 -6.72 -8.00
C MET A 27 1.50 -7.49 -6.69
N PRO A 28 2.43 -8.36 -6.26
CA PRO A 28 2.27 -9.18 -5.05
C PRO A 28 2.59 -8.40 -3.77
N LEU A 29 2.03 -7.19 -3.66
CA LEU A 29 2.17 -6.30 -2.51
C LEU A 29 0.82 -5.69 -2.14
N VAL A 30 0.46 -5.82 -0.86
CA VAL A 30 -0.67 -5.14 -0.24
C VAL A 30 -0.14 -4.16 0.82
N LEU A 31 -0.60 -2.92 0.79
CA LEU A 31 -0.32 -1.90 1.80
C LEU A 31 -1.58 -1.63 2.63
N SER A 32 -1.44 -1.57 3.96
CA SER A 32 -2.48 -1.03 4.85
C SER A 32 -2.01 0.17 5.63
N ALA A 33 -2.93 1.10 5.90
CA ALA A 33 -2.71 2.24 6.78
C ALA A 33 -4.00 2.52 7.58
N PRO A 34 -4.18 1.88 8.74
CA PRO A 34 -5.46 1.84 9.45
C PRO A 34 -5.74 3.06 10.35
N HIS A 35 -4.73 3.87 10.71
CA HIS A 35 -4.81 4.76 11.87
C HIS A 35 -4.68 6.26 11.61
N ASP A 36 -4.71 6.69 10.35
CA ASP A 36 -4.56 8.12 10.00
C ASP A 36 -5.90 8.81 9.65
N GLY A 37 -7.04 8.12 9.80
CA GLY A 37 -8.37 8.65 9.53
C GLY A 37 -8.74 9.85 10.43
N HIS A 38 -9.49 10.81 9.88
CA HIS A 38 -9.91 12.03 10.58
C HIS A 38 -11.37 12.00 11.05
N GLU A 39 -12.22 11.22 10.39
CA GLU A 39 -13.67 11.30 10.53
C GLU A 39 -14.15 10.73 11.86
N LYS A 40 -15.03 11.47 12.54
CA LYS A 40 -15.61 11.11 13.85
C LYS A 40 -17.13 11.30 13.79
N PRO A 41 -17.86 10.47 13.05
CA PRO A 41 -19.31 10.57 12.97
C PRO A 41 -19.93 10.54 14.37
N LYS A 42 -20.95 11.38 14.59
CA LYS A 42 -21.66 11.47 15.87
C LYS A 42 -22.55 10.25 16.14
N SER A 43 -22.90 9.50 15.09
CA SER A 43 -23.70 8.27 15.20
C SER A 43 -22.92 7.12 15.85
N MET A 44 -21.59 7.09 15.70
CA MET A 44 -20.73 6.10 16.33
C MET A 44 -20.25 6.57 17.70
N VAL A 45 -20.27 5.69 18.69
CA VAL A 45 -19.72 5.92 20.03
C VAL A 45 -18.19 5.91 19.98
N ASP A 46 -17.55 6.79 20.76
CA ASP A 46 -16.09 6.75 20.93
C ASP A 46 -15.69 5.54 21.80
N ARG A 47 -14.63 4.85 21.39
CA ARG A 47 -13.97 3.82 22.20
C ARG A 47 -13.47 4.43 23.51
N LYS A 48 -13.63 3.65 24.59
CA LYS A 48 -13.22 4.05 25.94
C LYS A 48 -11.78 3.67 26.20
N GLU A 49 -11.40 2.46 25.79
CA GLU A 49 -10.10 1.83 26.06
C GLU A 49 -9.20 1.73 24.83
N GLY A 50 -7.90 1.45 25.04
CA GLY A 50 -6.89 1.34 23.99
C GLY A 50 -6.29 2.68 23.55
N VAL A 51 -5.34 2.63 22.60
CA VAL A 51 -4.73 3.84 22.02
C VAL A 51 -5.74 4.52 21.11
N LYS A 52 -5.89 5.84 21.27
CA LYS A 52 -6.88 6.66 20.53
C LYS A 52 -6.25 7.73 19.66
N VAL A 53 -4.93 7.88 19.72
CA VAL A 53 -4.16 8.86 18.96
C VAL A 53 -3.80 8.30 17.60
N ARG A 54 -4.00 9.10 16.57
CA ARG A 54 -3.71 8.73 15.19
C ARG A 54 -2.23 8.60 14.89
N ASP A 55 -1.99 7.87 13.82
CA ASP A 55 -0.67 7.74 13.21
C ASP A 55 -0.54 8.83 12.14
N SER A 56 -0.51 10.09 12.60
CA SER A 56 -0.63 11.27 11.72
C SER A 56 0.36 11.22 10.55
N GLY A 57 -0.14 11.32 9.32
CA GLY A 57 0.63 11.36 8.08
C GLY A 57 0.89 10.00 7.43
N VAL A 58 0.60 8.89 8.12
CA VAL A 58 0.89 7.54 7.62
C VAL A 58 0.06 7.18 6.40
N ARG A 59 -1.22 7.58 6.31
CA ARG A 59 -2.03 7.31 5.11
C ARG A 59 -1.47 8.05 3.90
N THR A 60 -0.98 9.28 4.08
CA THR A 60 -0.30 10.01 3.01
C THR A 60 0.97 9.29 2.57
N ILE A 61 1.79 8.80 3.51
CA ILE A 61 2.99 8.03 3.17
C ILE A 61 2.64 6.74 2.43
N ALA A 62 1.62 5.99 2.87
CA ALA A 62 1.21 4.75 2.21
C ALA A 62 0.77 4.97 0.74
N LEU A 63 0.00 6.04 0.48
CA LEU A 63 -0.41 6.40 -0.87
C LEU A 63 0.78 6.87 -1.72
N GLN A 64 1.64 7.72 -1.16
CA GLN A 64 2.85 8.16 -1.85
C GLN A 64 3.83 7.01 -2.09
N LEU A 65 3.90 6.03 -1.19
CA LEU A 65 4.71 4.84 -1.35
C LEU A 65 4.21 4.02 -2.54
N ALA A 66 2.90 3.81 -2.66
CA ALA A 66 2.32 3.15 -3.83
C ALA A 66 2.65 3.89 -5.14
N ASP A 67 2.56 5.22 -5.16
CA ASP A 67 2.93 6.04 -6.32
C ASP A 67 4.42 5.92 -6.67
N GLN A 68 5.29 5.90 -5.65
CA GLN A 68 6.73 5.79 -5.84
C GLN A 68 7.18 4.40 -6.28
N ILE A 69 6.49 3.34 -5.83
CA ILE A 69 6.69 1.97 -6.33
C ILE A 69 6.24 1.89 -7.80
N GLU A 70 5.05 2.40 -8.12
CA GLU A 70 4.55 2.41 -9.50
C GLU A 70 5.47 3.17 -10.46
N LEU A 71 6.03 4.30 -10.03
CA LEU A 71 7.02 5.03 -10.81
C LEU A 71 8.28 4.20 -11.10
N ARG A 72 8.66 3.31 -10.18
CA ARG A 72 9.86 2.45 -10.28
C ARG A 72 9.61 1.13 -10.95
N CYS A 73 8.38 0.65 -11.08
CA CYS A 73 8.17 -0.72 -11.58
C CYS A 73 6.94 -0.87 -12.44
N GLY A 74 6.26 0.22 -12.78
CA GLY A 74 5.08 0.20 -13.65
C GLY A 74 3.92 -0.60 -13.07
N ARG A 75 4.04 -0.98 -11.80
CA ARG A 75 3.06 -1.76 -11.07
C ARG A 75 2.78 -1.12 -9.74
N ARG A 76 1.53 -1.23 -9.35
CA ARG A 76 1.01 -0.57 -8.17
C ARG A 76 0.62 -1.63 -7.15
N PRO A 77 0.99 -1.45 -5.87
CA PRO A 77 0.46 -2.30 -4.82
C PRO A 77 -1.04 -2.04 -4.61
N TYR A 78 -1.74 -3.06 -4.12
CA TYR A 78 -3.06 -2.82 -3.53
C TYR A 78 -2.90 -1.94 -2.28
N VAL A 79 -3.79 -0.99 -2.06
CA VAL A 79 -3.77 -0.16 -0.85
C VAL A 79 -5.14 -0.15 -0.19
N VAL A 80 -5.20 -0.47 1.10
CA VAL A 80 -6.42 -0.40 1.90
C VAL A 80 -6.21 0.48 3.12
N THR A 81 -6.97 1.57 3.17
CA THR A 81 -6.88 2.56 4.25
C THR A 81 -8.28 2.99 4.67
N THR A 82 -8.38 3.78 5.75
CA THR A 82 -9.65 4.29 6.23
C THR A 82 -9.59 5.78 6.51
N THR A 83 -10.70 6.47 6.28
CA THR A 83 -10.90 7.86 6.72
C THR A 83 -11.51 7.94 8.12
N LEU A 84 -12.03 6.82 8.66
CA LEU A 84 -12.57 6.76 10.01
C LEU A 84 -11.46 6.90 11.04
N HIS A 85 -11.63 7.80 11.99
CA HIS A 85 -10.66 7.99 13.05
C HIS A 85 -10.62 6.76 13.95
N ARG A 86 -9.42 6.30 14.33
CA ARG A 86 -9.24 5.10 15.17
C ARG A 86 -9.99 5.14 16.51
N ILE A 87 -10.44 6.31 16.96
CA ILE A 87 -11.22 6.46 18.20
C ILE A 87 -12.61 5.85 18.06
N LYS A 88 -13.14 5.78 16.84
CA LYS A 88 -14.41 5.14 16.52
C LYS A 88 -14.23 3.64 16.34
N CYS A 89 -13.23 3.25 15.55
CA CYS A 89 -12.88 1.86 15.36
C CYS A 89 -11.38 1.68 15.18
N ASP A 90 -10.73 0.82 15.96
CA ASP A 90 -9.31 0.50 15.79
C ASP A 90 -9.16 -0.70 14.84
N MET A 91 -8.91 -0.44 13.56
CA MET A 91 -8.82 -1.52 12.56
C MET A 91 -7.65 -2.48 12.79
N ASN A 92 -6.70 -2.14 13.68
CA ASN A 92 -5.60 -3.04 14.06
C ASN A 92 -5.87 -3.74 15.40
N ARG A 93 -7.15 -4.08 15.66
CA ARG A 93 -7.63 -4.90 16.78
C ARG A 93 -8.71 -5.89 16.35
N GLU A 94 -8.87 -6.93 17.15
CA GLU A 94 -10.00 -7.86 17.03
C GLU A 94 -11.32 -7.10 17.27
N ILE A 95 -12.39 -7.47 16.56
CA ILE A 95 -13.62 -6.68 16.44
C ILE A 95 -14.20 -6.22 17.80
N GLY A 96 -14.12 -7.05 18.85
CA GLY A 96 -14.61 -6.71 20.18
C GLY A 96 -13.87 -5.52 20.81
N GLU A 97 -12.53 -5.52 20.73
CA GLU A 97 -11.71 -4.38 21.18
C GLU A 97 -11.79 -3.20 20.20
N ALA A 98 -11.85 -3.51 18.90
CA ALA A 98 -11.85 -2.55 17.81
C ALA A 98 -13.10 -1.67 17.81
N ALA A 99 -14.29 -2.23 18.05
CA ALA A 99 -15.56 -1.49 17.96
C ALA A 99 -16.22 -1.24 19.33
N GLN A 100 -15.83 -1.98 20.38
CA GLN A 100 -16.38 -1.87 21.75
C GLN A 100 -17.92 -1.88 21.81
N GLY A 101 -18.54 -2.66 20.91
CA GLY A 101 -19.98 -2.91 20.84
C GLY A 101 -20.79 -1.93 19.99
N ASP A 102 -20.16 -0.93 19.36
CA ASP A 102 -20.84 -0.04 18.41
C ASP A 102 -21.08 -0.74 17.06
N LYS A 103 -22.34 -0.82 16.61
CA LYS A 103 -22.73 -1.61 15.43
C LYS A 103 -22.31 -1.01 14.10
N ASP A 104 -22.26 0.31 14.01
CA ASP A 104 -21.77 0.97 12.81
C ASP A 104 -20.24 0.79 12.72
N ALA A 105 -19.54 0.89 13.85
CA ALA A 105 -18.10 0.61 13.91
C ALA A 105 -17.77 -0.86 13.57
N GLU A 106 -18.53 -1.84 14.09
CA GLU A 106 -18.39 -3.26 13.73
C GLU A 106 -18.58 -3.47 12.21
N ALA A 107 -19.55 -2.79 11.60
CA ALA A 107 -19.79 -2.89 10.16
C ALA A 107 -18.63 -2.29 9.35
N VAL A 108 -18.10 -1.12 9.73
CA VAL A 108 -16.92 -0.55 9.05
C VAL A 108 -15.69 -1.43 9.22
N TRP A 109 -15.49 -2.01 10.41
CA TRP A 109 -14.42 -2.98 10.67
C TRP A 109 -14.52 -4.16 9.71
N GLN A 110 -15.70 -4.73 9.54
CA GLN A 110 -15.92 -5.85 8.63
C GLN A 110 -15.59 -5.46 7.18
N VAL A 111 -16.07 -4.31 6.70
CA VAL A 111 -15.74 -3.82 5.35
C VAL A 111 -14.23 -3.63 5.17
N TYR A 112 -13.54 -3.11 6.18
CA TYR A 112 -12.09 -2.92 6.13
C TYR A 112 -11.35 -4.26 6.03
N HIS A 113 -11.73 -5.24 6.86
CA HIS A 113 -11.09 -6.55 6.89
C HIS A 113 -11.44 -7.43 5.68
N ASP A 114 -12.65 -7.31 5.15
CA ASP A 114 -13.04 -7.95 3.89
C ASP A 114 -12.23 -7.38 2.72
N ALA A 115 -12.01 -6.06 2.69
CA ALA A 115 -11.18 -5.42 1.69
C ALA A 115 -9.70 -5.87 1.76
N LEU A 116 -9.15 -6.02 2.96
CA LEU A 116 -7.80 -6.56 3.15
C LEU A 116 -7.69 -8.02 2.69
N ALA A 117 -8.70 -8.85 3.00
CA ALA A 117 -8.74 -10.23 2.55
C ALA A 117 -8.81 -10.32 1.02
N ALA A 118 -9.72 -9.57 0.40
CA ALA A 118 -9.89 -9.54 -1.05
C ALA A 118 -8.65 -9.01 -1.77
N ALA A 119 -8.01 -7.94 -1.26
CA ALA A 119 -6.76 -7.43 -1.80
C ALA A 119 -5.62 -8.48 -1.70
N SER A 120 -5.55 -9.21 -0.59
CA SER A 120 -4.56 -10.27 -0.39
C SER A 120 -4.77 -11.46 -1.33
N GLU A 121 -6.02 -11.87 -1.56
CA GLU A 121 -6.37 -12.91 -2.53
C GLU A 121 -6.03 -12.46 -3.96
N ALA A 122 -6.42 -11.24 -4.33
CA ALA A 122 -6.15 -10.70 -5.65
C ALA A 122 -4.65 -10.50 -5.91
N ALA A 123 -3.87 -10.09 -4.90
CA ALA A 123 -2.42 -9.93 -5.03
C ALA A 123 -1.69 -11.26 -5.27
N GLN A 124 -2.22 -12.39 -4.79
CA GLN A 124 -1.58 -13.71 -4.96
C GLN A 124 -1.51 -14.16 -6.42
N GLN A 125 -2.39 -13.68 -7.29
CA GLN A 125 -2.35 -13.99 -8.73
C GLN A 125 -1.05 -13.47 -9.40
N TYR A 126 -0.40 -12.48 -8.78
CA TYR A 126 0.79 -11.83 -9.30
C TYR A 126 2.10 -12.42 -8.77
N GLY A 127 2.06 -13.12 -7.64
CA GLY A 127 3.27 -13.58 -6.92
C GLY A 127 3.43 -15.08 -6.83
N ASP A 128 2.85 -15.83 -7.78
CA ASP A 128 2.84 -17.31 -7.76
C ASP A 128 2.27 -17.86 -6.43
N GLY A 129 1.19 -17.25 -5.96
CA GLY A 129 0.55 -17.60 -4.69
C GLY A 129 1.23 -17.03 -3.44
N GLN A 130 2.36 -16.32 -3.54
CA GLN A 130 3.01 -15.65 -2.40
C GLN A 130 2.99 -14.13 -2.52
N ILE A 131 2.68 -13.43 -1.43
CA ILE A 131 2.67 -11.96 -1.39
C ILE A 131 3.36 -11.40 -0.15
N LEU A 132 3.78 -10.14 -0.27
CA LEU A 132 4.10 -9.29 0.87
C LEU A 132 2.85 -8.48 1.26
N PHE A 133 2.52 -8.49 2.55
CA PHE A 133 1.54 -7.58 3.15
C PHE A 133 2.30 -6.65 4.10
N LEU A 134 2.25 -5.35 3.83
CA LEU A 134 2.89 -4.32 4.63
C LEU A 134 1.85 -3.44 5.35
N ASP A 135 1.79 -3.54 6.67
CA ASP A 135 0.94 -2.75 7.54
C ASP A 135 1.70 -1.54 8.10
N ILE A 136 1.32 -0.34 7.68
CA ILE A 136 2.09 0.88 7.96
C ILE A 136 1.42 1.66 9.10
N HIS A 137 2.21 1.96 10.13
CA HIS A 137 1.85 2.65 11.36
C HIS A 137 2.86 3.74 11.70
N GLY A 138 2.59 4.46 12.78
CA GLY A 138 3.51 5.45 13.32
C GLY A 138 3.65 5.35 14.83
N HIS A 139 4.88 5.41 15.32
CA HIS A 139 5.18 5.39 16.74
C HIS A 139 5.65 6.76 17.27
N GLY A 140 5.64 6.87 18.60
CA GLY A 140 6.11 8.04 19.35
C GLY A 140 7.31 7.73 20.26
N HIS A 141 8.04 6.63 20.01
CA HIS A 141 9.26 6.31 20.77
C HIS A 141 10.37 7.34 20.46
N PRO A 142 11.34 7.53 21.37
CA PRO A 142 12.38 8.54 21.19
C PRO A 142 13.38 8.18 20.08
N ASN A 143 13.50 6.90 19.74
CA ASN A 143 14.41 6.43 18.71
C ASN A 143 13.84 6.74 17.32
N ASP A 144 14.67 7.29 16.45
CA ASP A 144 14.31 7.58 15.05
C ASP A 144 14.42 6.33 14.18
N TRP A 145 13.74 5.26 14.62
CA TRP A 145 13.76 3.96 13.97
C TRP A 145 12.58 3.81 13.00
N ILE A 146 12.75 2.94 12.00
CA ILE A 146 11.66 2.16 11.45
C ILE A 146 11.66 0.84 12.24
N GLU A 147 10.64 0.62 13.06
CA GLU A 147 10.47 -0.67 13.74
C GLU A 147 9.75 -1.63 12.78
N VAL A 148 10.39 -2.75 12.45
CA VAL A 148 9.98 -3.75 11.45
C VAL A 148 9.31 -4.93 12.16
N GLY A 149 8.09 -4.75 12.64
CA GLY A 149 7.33 -5.80 13.33
C GLY A 149 6.93 -6.94 12.39
N HIS A 150 7.16 -8.21 12.75
CA HIS A 150 6.90 -9.34 11.85
C HIS A 150 6.04 -10.45 12.49
N ALA A 151 5.52 -10.20 13.70
CA ALA A 151 4.60 -11.10 14.42
C ALA A 151 5.08 -12.55 14.62
N ALA A 152 6.36 -12.84 14.34
CA ALA A 152 7.00 -14.15 14.43
C ALA A 152 8.28 -14.03 15.29
N PRO A 153 8.90 -15.14 15.71
CA PRO A 153 10.26 -15.11 16.23
C PRO A 153 11.23 -14.54 15.17
N LEU A 154 12.30 -13.86 15.60
CA LEU A 154 13.37 -13.38 14.71
C LEU A 154 14.19 -14.54 14.09
N ASP A 155 13.99 -15.75 14.61
CA ASP A 155 14.82 -16.91 14.32
C ASP A 155 14.58 -17.45 12.91
N GLY A 156 15.57 -17.25 12.03
CA GLY A 156 15.79 -18.09 10.84
C GLY A 156 15.20 -17.60 9.51
N SER A 157 14.61 -16.40 9.45
CA SER A 157 14.14 -15.86 8.17
C SER A 157 15.06 -14.75 7.64
N GLU A 158 15.85 -15.07 6.62
CA GLU A 158 16.80 -14.19 5.94
C GLU A 158 16.20 -12.82 5.54
N TRP A 159 14.92 -12.79 5.18
CA TRP A 159 14.19 -11.57 4.79
C TRP A 159 13.82 -10.62 5.95
N ILE A 160 13.97 -11.04 7.21
CA ILE A 160 13.68 -10.20 8.41
C ILE A 160 14.96 -9.73 9.10
N SER A 161 15.97 -10.59 9.25
CA SER A 161 17.16 -10.29 10.06
C SER A 161 18.50 -10.63 9.39
N GLY A 162 18.48 -11.10 8.14
CA GLY A 162 19.68 -11.40 7.35
C GLY A 162 20.22 -10.20 6.56
N GLU A 163 21.26 -10.47 5.77
CA GLU A 163 21.94 -9.47 4.91
C GLU A 163 21.03 -8.96 3.78
N THR A 164 20.06 -9.78 3.38
CA THR A 164 19.02 -9.39 2.41
C THR A 164 17.69 -9.07 3.06
N SER A 165 17.67 -8.78 4.37
CA SER A 165 16.43 -8.42 5.07
C SER A 165 15.85 -7.09 4.63
N VAL A 166 14.55 -6.88 4.85
CA VAL A 166 13.92 -5.58 4.63
C VAL A 166 14.62 -4.47 5.43
N GLY A 167 15.12 -4.79 6.64
CA GLY A 167 15.90 -3.88 7.47
C GLY A 167 17.23 -3.49 6.83
N ALA A 168 17.91 -4.42 6.16
CA ALA A 168 19.13 -4.14 5.40
C ALA A 168 18.87 -3.15 4.26
N TYR A 169 17.84 -3.39 3.44
CA TYR A 169 17.48 -2.49 2.33
C TYR A 169 17.02 -1.11 2.82
N LEU A 170 16.26 -1.04 3.92
CA LEU A 170 15.90 0.25 4.54
C LEU A 170 17.13 1.01 5.03
N THR A 171 18.11 0.30 5.60
CA THR A 171 19.36 0.89 6.09
C THR A 171 20.23 1.40 4.94
N ALA A 172 20.28 0.68 3.82
CA ALA A 172 20.96 1.14 2.59
C ALA A 172 20.37 2.46 2.06
N GLN A 173 19.06 2.67 2.24
CA GLN A 173 18.39 3.94 1.93
C GLN A 173 18.50 4.99 3.04
N GLY A 174 19.36 4.77 4.05
CA GLY A 174 19.72 5.71 5.11
C GLY A 174 18.75 5.77 6.29
N PHE A 175 17.83 4.82 6.44
CA PHE A 175 17.01 4.70 7.64
C PHE A 175 17.78 3.99 8.75
N LYS A 176 17.36 4.18 10.00
CA LYS A 176 17.73 3.28 11.09
C LYS A 176 16.60 2.28 11.22
N ALA A 177 16.79 1.03 10.76
CA ALA A 177 15.75 0.01 10.83
C ALA A 177 16.10 -1.05 11.88
N VAL A 178 15.09 -1.55 12.59
CA VAL A 178 15.25 -2.64 13.57
C VAL A 178 14.13 -3.67 13.39
N PRO A 179 14.43 -4.98 13.26
CA PRO A 179 15.77 -5.55 13.04
C PRO A 179 16.40 -5.11 11.70
N SER A 180 17.73 -5.12 11.65
CA SER A 180 18.59 -5.01 10.46
C SER A 180 20.00 -5.54 10.80
N PRO A 181 20.92 -5.76 9.82
CA PRO A 181 22.31 -6.11 10.12
C PRO A 181 23.02 -5.12 11.06
N ASP A 182 22.69 -3.82 10.93
CA ASP A 182 23.26 -2.75 11.76
C ASP A 182 22.62 -2.69 13.17
N ILE A 183 21.34 -3.01 13.28
CA ILE A 183 20.56 -3.00 14.52
C ILE A 183 19.75 -4.31 14.61
N PRO A 184 20.38 -5.42 15.02
CA PRO A 184 19.77 -6.76 14.90
C PRO A 184 18.60 -6.99 15.85
N ASP A 185 18.54 -6.27 16.98
CA ASP A 185 17.52 -6.42 18.01
C ASP A 185 17.29 -5.06 18.71
N PRO A 186 16.06 -4.73 19.14
CA PRO A 186 15.77 -3.49 19.87
C PRO A 186 16.42 -3.39 21.26
N GLY A 187 17.00 -4.48 21.79
CA GLY A 187 17.52 -4.54 23.15
C GLY A 187 16.40 -4.35 24.18
N ASP A 188 16.65 -3.49 25.17
CA ASP A 188 15.67 -3.13 26.21
C ASP A 188 14.72 -2.00 25.77
N GLU A 189 14.87 -1.47 24.54
CA GLU A 189 14.03 -0.40 24.03
C GLU A 189 12.62 -0.90 23.69
N LYS A 190 11.65 0.02 23.73
CA LYS A 190 10.29 -0.30 23.28
C LYS A 190 10.29 -0.59 21.78
N TYR A 191 9.54 -1.61 21.41
CA TYR A 191 9.46 -2.10 20.04
C TYR A 191 8.08 -2.67 19.75
N PHE A 192 7.49 -2.28 18.63
CA PHE A 192 6.24 -2.82 18.13
C PHE A 192 6.50 -4.01 17.19
N ASN A 193 6.23 -5.21 17.69
CA ASN A 193 6.54 -6.46 17.00
C ASN A 193 5.41 -7.00 16.07
N GLY A 194 4.45 -6.15 15.69
CA GLY A 194 3.30 -6.51 14.85
C GLY A 194 1.99 -6.64 15.61
N GLY A 195 0.97 -5.92 15.14
CA GLY A 195 -0.38 -5.86 15.71
C GLY A 195 -1.32 -6.97 15.22
N TYR A 196 -2.63 -6.70 15.33
CA TYR A 196 -3.67 -7.65 14.93
C TYR A 196 -3.63 -7.98 13.44
N ILE A 197 -3.56 -6.97 12.55
CA ILE A 197 -3.52 -7.14 11.09
C ILE A 197 -2.32 -8.01 10.71
N THR A 198 -1.13 -7.67 11.21
CA THR A 198 0.10 -8.42 10.93
C THR A 198 0.00 -9.88 11.36
N ARG A 199 -0.65 -10.17 12.49
CA ARG A 199 -0.84 -11.53 13.01
C ARG A 199 -1.94 -12.29 12.30
N HIS A 200 -3.05 -11.61 12.00
CA HIS A 200 -4.27 -12.20 11.47
C HIS A 200 -4.13 -12.62 10.00
N TYR A 201 -3.48 -11.78 9.18
CA TYR A 201 -3.33 -12.07 7.75
C TYR A 201 -2.11 -12.92 7.42
N ARG A 202 -1.25 -13.22 8.40
CA ARG A 202 -0.07 -14.07 8.18
C ARG A 202 -0.51 -15.49 7.82
N SER A 203 0.06 -16.04 6.76
CA SER A 203 -0.15 -17.43 6.34
C SER A 203 1.07 -17.92 5.54
N ASP A 204 1.03 -19.16 5.04
CA ASP A 204 2.06 -19.67 4.13
C ASP A 204 2.13 -18.85 2.82
N ALA A 205 0.98 -18.32 2.38
CA ALA A 205 0.86 -17.49 1.18
C ALA A 205 1.16 -16.00 1.43
N VAL A 206 1.02 -15.53 2.66
CA VAL A 206 1.06 -14.10 3.00
C VAL A 206 2.12 -13.84 4.06
N ARG A 207 3.23 -13.24 3.65
CA ARG A 207 4.25 -12.73 4.58
C ARG A 207 3.86 -11.33 5.02
N THR A 208 3.70 -11.14 6.32
CA THR A 208 3.29 -9.86 6.91
C THR A 208 4.47 -9.14 7.57
N ILE A 209 4.53 -7.83 7.36
CA ILE A 209 5.42 -6.89 8.07
C ILE A 209 4.58 -5.70 8.54
N GLN A 210 4.88 -5.19 9.72
CA GLN A 210 4.41 -3.92 10.24
C GLN A 210 5.57 -2.93 10.21
N PHE A 211 5.43 -1.81 9.51
CA PHE A 211 6.36 -0.69 9.66
C PHE A 211 5.80 0.31 10.64
N GLU A 212 6.60 0.66 11.64
CA GLU A 212 6.28 1.71 12.59
C GLU A 212 7.22 2.88 12.33
N LEU A 213 6.67 3.95 11.76
CA LEU A 213 7.44 5.12 11.32
C LEU A 213 7.54 6.17 12.42
N SER A 214 8.74 6.65 12.68
CA SER A 214 8.99 7.66 13.70
C SER A 214 8.28 9.00 13.42
N GLY A 215 8.13 9.82 14.46
CA GLY A 215 7.57 11.18 14.32
C GLY A 215 8.30 12.05 13.27
N PRO A 216 9.64 12.12 13.26
CA PRO A 216 10.40 12.84 12.23
C PRO A 216 10.06 12.46 10.79
N MET A 217 9.93 11.17 10.49
CA MET A 217 9.61 10.66 9.14
C MET A 217 8.21 11.08 8.67
N ARG A 218 7.28 11.27 9.62
CA ARG A 218 5.88 11.58 9.34
C ARG A 218 5.55 13.07 9.21
N LYS A 219 6.54 13.95 9.41
CA LYS A 219 6.36 15.41 9.21
C LYS A 219 5.97 15.72 7.77
N GLU A 220 5.11 16.73 7.59
CA GLU A 220 4.53 17.07 6.30
C GLU A 220 5.57 17.29 5.18
N ASP A 221 6.68 17.96 5.49
CA ASP A 221 7.79 18.21 4.58
C ASP A 221 8.70 16.98 4.34
N LYS A 222 8.49 15.89 5.09
CA LYS A 222 9.29 14.66 5.04
C LYS A 222 8.58 13.47 4.42
N ARG A 223 7.24 13.41 4.49
CA ARG A 223 6.42 12.27 4.02
C ARG A 223 6.82 11.78 2.62
N HIS A 224 6.99 12.70 1.67
CA HIS A 224 7.34 12.34 0.30
C HIS A 224 8.75 11.73 0.21
N ASP A 225 9.75 12.29 0.89
CA ASP A 225 11.11 11.71 0.90
C ASP A 225 11.13 10.37 1.63
N THR A 226 10.38 10.23 2.73
CA THR A 226 10.21 8.96 3.43
C THR A 226 9.59 7.90 2.52
N ALA A 227 8.48 8.21 1.86
CA ALA A 227 7.83 7.29 0.91
C ALA A 227 8.76 6.91 -0.25
N ARG A 228 9.49 7.88 -0.83
CA ARG A 228 10.46 7.64 -1.91
C ARG A 228 11.56 6.67 -1.48
N ARG A 229 12.18 6.89 -0.33
CA ARG A 229 13.29 6.04 0.17
C ARG A 229 12.82 4.66 0.60
N ILE A 230 11.60 4.53 1.14
CA ILE A 230 11.00 3.21 1.38
C ILE A 230 10.72 2.50 0.05
N ALA A 231 10.24 3.21 -0.97
CA ALA A 231 10.07 2.64 -2.30
C ALA A 231 11.40 2.16 -2.91
N ASP A 232 12.47 2.95 -2.80
CA ASP A 232 13.82 2.55 -3.22
C ASP A 232 14.23 1.22 -2.55
N ALA A 233 14.04 1.09 -1.23
CA ALA A 233 14.34 -0.13 -0.50
C ALA A 233 13.46 -1.32 -0.93
N LEU A 234 12.16 -1.10 -1.11
CA LEU A 234 11.22 -2.15 -1.48
C LEU A 234 11.39 -2.61 -2.94
N SER A 235 11.86 -1.73 -3.83
CA SER A 235 12.15 -2.05 -5.22
C SER A 235 13.29 -3.06 -5.38
N GLU A 236 14.22 -3.12 -4.43
CA GLU A 236 15.27 -4.15 -4.40
C GLU A 236 14.85 -5.39 -3.57
N PHE A 237 14.16 -5.16 -2.44
CA PHE A 237 13.75 -6.22 -1.52
C PHE A 237 12.72 -7.18 -2.13
N ILE A 238 11.68 -6.65 -2.77
CA ILE A 238 10.57 -7.46 -3.28
C ILE A 238 11.02 -8.48 -4.34
N PRO A 239 11.74 -8.11 -5.42
CA PRO A 239 12.16 -9.07 -6.44
C PRO A 239 13.19 -10.07 -5.93
N THR A 240 13.91 -9.74 -4.85
CA THR A 240 14.83 -10.67 -4.18
C THR A 240 14.10 -11.80 -3.47
N HIS A 241 12.90 -11.54 -2.91
CA HIS A 241 12.22 -12.46 -1.98
C HIS A 241 10.85 -12.98 -2.45
N PHE A 242 10.26 -12.35 -3.47
CA PHE A 242 8.95 -12.66 -4.01
C PHE A 242 9.01 -12.75 -5.54
N VAL A 243 8.19 -13.63 -6.10
CA VAL A 243 8.03 -13.71 -7.54
C VAL A 243 7.33 -12.45 -8.01
N MET A 244 7.90 -11.76 -8.98
CA MET A 244 7.23 -10.65 -9.65
C MET A 244 6.58 -11.14 -10.94
N PRO A 245 5.42 -10.59 -11.34
CA PRO A 245 4.88 -10.89 -12.65
C PRO A 245 5.88 -10.51 -13.74
N LYS A 246 5.77 -11.09 -14.94
CA LYS A 246 6.55 -10.63 -16.08
C LYS A 246 5.84 -9.48 -16.77
N PHE A 247 6.59 -8.54 -17.34
CA PHE A 247 5.98 -7.55 -18.22
C PHE A 247 5.50 -8.23 -19.50
N GLU A 248 4.25 -7.99 -19.85
CA GLU A 248 3.66 -8.40 -21.12
C GLU A 248 3.30 -7.16 -21.92
N LEU A 249 3.71 -7.13 -23.18
CA LEU A 249 3.30 -6.08 -24.10
C LEU A 249 1.96 -6.44 -24.73
N GLU A 250 0.95 -5.62 -24.47
CA GLU A 250 -0.32 -5.70 -25.18
C GLU A 250 -0.33 -4.71 -26.35
N VAL A 251 -0.54 -5.23 -27.55
CA VAL A 251 -0.75 -4.40 -28.75
C VAL A 251 -2.24 -4.12 -28.87
N ASN A 252 -2.62 -2.88 -28.58
CA ASN A 252 -3.99 -2.41 -28.63
C ASN A 252 -4.35 -1.86 -30.01
N GLU A 253 -5.59 -2.10 -30.46
CA GLU A 253 -6.10 -1.44 -31.66
C GLU A 253 -6.43 0.03 -31.37
N VAL A 254 -6.05 0.94 -32.27
CA VAL A 254 -6.41 2.37 -32.15
C VAL A 254 -7.69 2.60 -32.94
N THR A 255 -8.79 2.89 -32.23
CA THR A 255 -10.11 3.03 -32.84
C THR A 255 -10.75 4.37 -32.47
N LYS A 256 -11.91 4.67 -33.06
CA LYS A 256 -12.71 5.87 -32.68
C LYS A 256 -13.45 5.67 -31.35
N GLN A 257 -13.51 4.42 -30.87
CA GLN A 257 -14.41 3.98 -29.81
C GLN A 257 -13.69 3.78 -28.47
N ASN A 258 -12.37 3.73 -28.47
CA ASN A 258 -11.56 3.57 -27.26
C ASN A 258 -10.79 4.84 -26.89
N GLU A 259 -9.94 4.74 -25.88
CA GLU A 259 -9.17 5.86 -25.33
C GLU A 259 -8.26 6.55 -26.36
N TYR A 260 -7.84 5.83 -27.41
CA TYR A 260 -7.00 6.37 -28.47
C TYR A 260 -7.76 7.11 -29.59
N LYS A 261 -9.03 7.47 -29.37
CA LYS A 261 -9.92 8.15 -30.33
C LYS A 261 -9.38 9.47 -30.91
N SER A 262 -8.38 10.09 -30.27
CA SER A 262 -7.75 11.29 -30.82
C SER A 262 -6.74 10.98 -31.94
N PHE A 263 -6.30 9.72 -32.05
CA PHE A 263 -5.14 9.28 -32.83
C PHE A 263 -5.48 8.34 -34.02
N TYR A 264 -6.69 7.76 -34.05
CA TYR A 264 -7.12 6.74 -35.04
C TYR A 264 -6.99 7.12 -36.53
N LYS A 265 -6.90 8.42 -36.85
CA LYS A 265 -6.79 8.86 -38.25
C LYS A 265 -5.41 8.53 -38.85
N ILE A 266 -4.39 8.50 -37.99
CA ILE A 266 -2.99 8.31 -38.41
C ILE A 266 -2.51 6.93 -37.96
N PHE A 267 -2.85 6.53 -36.74
CA PHE A 267 -2.37 5.31 -36.11
C PHE A 267 -3.47 4.24 -36.07
N ASN A 268 -3.08 2.97 -36.10
CA ASN A 268 -4.02 1.85 -36.00
C ASN A 268 -3.66 0.87 -34.87
N ARG A 269 -2.48 0.99 -34.29
CA ARG A 269 -2.02 0.17 -33.16
C ARG A 269 -1.29 1.04 -32.14
N ALA A 270 -1.37 0.66 -30.88
CA ALA A 270 -0.71 1.29 -29.76
C ALA A 270 -0.17 0.23 -28.79
N VAL A 271 0.88 0.57 -28.06
CA VAL A 271 1.37 -0.20 -26.90
C VAL A 271 1.59 0.80 -25.78
N ASP A 272 1.04 0.53 -24.61
CA ASP A 272 1.26 1.36 -23.42
C ASP A 272 2.43 0.83 -22.59
N VAL A 273 3.30 1.76 -22.18
CA VAL A 273 4.57 1.50 -21.50
C VAL A 273 4.71 2.54 -20.39
N PHE A 274 4.54 2.14 -19.12
CA PHE A 274 4.63 3.03 -17.95
C PHE A 274 3.83 4.34 -18.07
N GLY A 275 2.57 4.26 -18.51
CA GLY A 275 1.69 5.44 -18.68
C GLY A 275 2.00 6.30 -19.92
N LEU A 276 2.95 5.87 -20.76
CA LEU A 276 3.23 6.48 -22.06
C LEU A 276 2.78 5.55 -23.19
N THR A 277 2.17 6.10 -24.24
CA THR A 277 1.69 5.31 -25.38
C THR A 277 2.64 5.42 -26.58
N VAL A 278 3.08 4.28 -27.10
CA VAL A 278 3.79 4.16 -28.38
C VAL A 278 2.78 3.86 -29.48
N PHE A 279 2.61 4.79 -30.43
CA PHE A 279 1.69 4.61 -31.56
C PHE A 279 2.39 4.12 -32.82
N ALA A 280 1.75 3.22 -33.57
CA ALA A 280 2.20 2.76 -34.87
C ALA A 280 1.17 3.06 -35.97
N ASP A 281 1.66 3.61 -37.08
CA ASP A 281 0.85 3.78 -38.29
C ASP A 281 0.68 2.45 -39.03
N LYS A 282 -0.13 2.47 -40.10
CA LYS A 282 -0.42 1.26 -40.89
C LYS A 282 0.79 0.68 -41.61
N LYS A 283 1.85 1.48 -41.83
CA LYS A 283 3.05 1.08 -42.57
C LYS A 283 4.10 0.44 -41.66
N ALA A 284 4.13 0.82 -40.38
CA ALA A 284 5.00 0.20 -39.41
C ALA A 284 4.61 -1.27 -39.20
N THR A 285 5.62 -2.15 -39.16
CA THR A 285 5.43 -3.55 -38.78
C THR A 285 5.19 -3.64 -37.29
N GLU A 286 4.43 -4.65 -36.85
CA GLU A 286 4.21 -4.90 -35.43
C GLU A 286 5.52 -5.16 -34.69
N ALA A 287 6.47 -5.88 -35.30
CA ALA A 287 7.80 -6.09 -34.73
C ALA A 287 8.55 -4.78 -34.41
N LYS A 288 8.37 -3.72 -35.21
CA LYS A 288 8.98 -2.40 -34.91
C LYS A 288 8.30 -1.71 -33.74
N LEU A 289 6.97 -1.80 -33.64
CA LEU A 289 6.21 -1.27 -32.50
C LEU A 289 6.63 -1.98 -31.21
N ILE A 290 6.63 -3.31 -31.23
CA ILE A 290 7.07 -4.15 -30.11
C ILE A 290 8.52 -3.83 -29.72
N HIS A 291 9.43 -3.72 -30.69
CA HIS A 291 10.82 -3.35 -30.39
C HIS A 291 10.95 -1.97 -29.74
N GLN A 292 10.23 -0.95 -30.25
CA GLN A 292 10.24 0.39 -29.68
C GLN A 292 9.69 0.40 -28.24
N ALA A 293 8.60 -0.33 -27.99
CA ALA A 293 8.02 -0.48 -26.67
C ALA A 293 9.00 -1.20 -25.72
N TRP A 294 9.63 -2.28 -26.17
CA TRP A 294 10.66 -2.98 -25.40
C TRP A 294 11.88 -2.10 -25.10
N VAL A 295 12.30 -1.22 -26.00
CA VAL A 295 13.39 -0.27 -25.71
C VAL A 295 12.97 0.71 -24.60
N MET A 296 11.72 1.15 -24.57
CA MET A 296 11.20 1.97 -23.47
C MET A 296 11.10 1.19 -22.16
N TYR A 297 10.75 -0.11 -22.22
CA TYR A 297 10.82 -0.99 -21.05
C TYR A 297 12.26 -1.20 -20.59
N GLN A 298 13.20 -1.56 -21.47
CA GLN A 298 14.60 -1.87 -21.12
C GLN A 298 15.42 -0.66 -20.70
N TYR A 299 15.07 0.55 -21.13
CA TYR A 299 15.71 1.74 -20.57
C TYR A 299 15.32 1.97 -19.10
N LEU A 300 14.19 1.37 -18.72
CA LEU A 300 13.66 1.42 -17.37
C LEU A 300 14.08 0.16 -16.63
N ASP A 301 13.66 -1.05 -17.00
CA ASP A 301 13.98 -2.37 -16.43
C ASP A 301 14.92 -3.17 -17.36
N ASN A 302 16.24 -2.91 -17.29
CA ASN A 302 17.24 -3.50 -18.20
C ASN A 302 17.55 -4.98 -17.86
N ASP A 303 17.34 -5.43 -16.62
CA ASP A 303 17.50 -6.84 -16.21
C ASP A 303 16.22 -7.69 -16.33
N GLN A 304 15.07 -7.07 -16.66
CA GLN A 304 13.75 -7.69 -16.83
C GLN A 304 13.19 -8.34 -15.56
N ASN A 305 13.62 -7.88 -14.37
CA ASN A 305 13.14 -8.40 -13.09
C ASN A 305 11.75 -7.85 -12.70
N GLY A 306 11.25 -6.86 -13.44
CA GLY A 306 9.99 -6.19 -13.16
C GLY A 306 10.13 -4.82 -12.50
N PHE A 307 11.34 -4.28 -12.30
CA PHE A 307 11.66 -2.97 -11.70
C PHE A 307 12.61 -2.16 -12.57
N VAL A 308 12.56 -0.84 -12.46
CA VAL A 308 13.43 0.11 -13.15
C VAL A 308 14.83 0.05 -12.53
N ASP A 309 15.84 -0.28 -13.34
CA ASP A 309 17.29 -0.18 -13.09
C ASP A 309 17.80 1.27 -13.01
#